data_AF-A0A7W5C792-F1
#
_entry.id   AF-A0A7W5C792-F1
#
_cell.length_a   1.000
_cell.length_b   1.000
_cell.length_c   1.000
_cell.angle_alpha   90.00
_cell.angle_beta   90.00
_cell.angle_gamma   90.00
#
_symmetry.space_group_name_H-M   'P 1'
#
loop_
_entity.id
_entity.type
_entity.pdbx_description
1 polymer ?
#
loop_
_entity_poly.entity_id
_entity_poly.type
_entity_poly.pdbx_seq_one_letter_code
_entity_poly.pdbx_strand_id
1 'polypeptide(L)'
;MTSNVLSLFQRLNAPFPYAEYQYDSFGDRCYISGQAITERLNEVFGVGYWRYEGLYGTEKIVQEPSGKNTRVKIYVQFSFYNAELKEWITLIDAGSEQVKPGMNEGDATKSAITDGMKKCASRIGVASDLYKGIITWDRQRQAINVPDHYQHYYQDKGWIEPIPPSTSTTNNRTTKKTYLTDKLKSKGTTTQNQIKALWQELAGSLDGLDEWHAKKRQERVSDQQIINLLHKKLQDKRSCATA
;
A
#
# COMPACT_ATOMS: atom_id res chain seq x y z
N MET A 1 21.50 38.32 8.28
CA MET A 1 21.15 37.05 7.59
C MET A 1 19.64 37.05 7.41
N THR A 2 19.15 37.46 6.25
CA THR A 2 17.72 37.38 5.91
C THR A 2 17.37 35.91 5.74
N SER A 3 16.73 35.29 6.74
CA SER A 3 16.20 33.93 6.57
C SER A 3 15.25 33.97 5.38
N ASN A 4 15.60 33.28 4.31
CA ASN A 4 14.76 33.19 3.13
C ASN A 4 13.54 32.34 3.52
N VAL A 5 12.50 32.99 4.04
CA VAL A 5 11.28 32.31 4.47
C VAL A 5 10.63 31.79 3.20
N LEU A 6 10.73 30.48 2.97
CA LEU A 6 10.04 29.82 1.88
C LEU A 6 8.56 30.19 1.91
N SER A 7 7.99 30.48 0.74
CA SER A 7 6.56 30.77 0.64
C SER A 7 5.74 29.57 1.14
N LEU A 8 4.51 29.83 1.58
CA LEU A 8 3.59 28.78 2.04
C LEU A 8 3.47 27.64 1.00
N PHE A 9 3.31 28.01 -0.27
CA PHE A 9 3.21 27.05 -1.37
C PHE A 9 4.50 26.23 -1.53
N GLN A 10 5.67 26.84 -1.42
CA GLN A 10 6.96 26.12 -1.48
C GLN A 10 7.10 25.13 -0.33
N ARG A 11 6.64 25.48 0.88
CA ARG A 11 6.66 24.58 2.04
C ARG A 11 5.68 23.40 1.85
N LEU A 12 4.47 23.66 1.35
CA LEU A 12 3.47 22.62 1.08
C LEU A 12 3.92 21.66 -0.04
N ASN A 13 4.50 22.19 -1.12
CA ASN A 13 4.94 21.41 -2.28
C ASN A 13 6.38 20.87 -2.14
N ALA A 14 7.01 20.99 -0.96
CA ALA A 14 8.32 20.39 -0.75
C ALA A 14 8.27 18.86 -0.94
N PRO A 15 9.31 18.25 -1.53
CA PRO A 15 9.33 16.80 -1.80
C PRO A 15 9.18 15.99 -0.51
N PHE A 16 8.69 14.76 -0.66
CA PHE A 16 8.62 13.78 0.42
C PHE A 16 9.91 12.94 0.47
N PRO A 17 10.23 12.31 1.61
CA PRO A 17 11.27 11.28 1.65
C PRO A 17 10.99 10.18 0.62
N TYR A 18 12.03 9.64 -0.02
CA TYR A 18 11.87 8.56 -1.02
C TYR A 18 11.06 7.37 -0.48
N ALA A 19 11.20 7.05 0.80
CA ALA A 19 10.48 5.94 1.46
C ALA A 19 8.96 6.16 1.58
N GLU A 20 8.47 7.39 1.44
CA GLU A 20 7.04 7.69 1.53
C GLU A 20 6.31 7.47 0.20
N TYR A 21 7.04 7.50 -0.92
CA TYR A 21 6.48 7.20 -2.22
C TYR A 21 6.18 5.71 -2.34
N GLN A 22 4.93 5.41 -2.64
CA GLN A 22 4.43 4.06 -2.85
C GLN A 22 3.92 3.94 -4.29
N TYR A 23 3.76 2.70 -4.74
CA TYR A 23 3.19 2.39 -6.05
C TYR A 23 2.05 1.40 -5.91
N ASP A 24 1.04 1.52 -6.76
CA ASP A 24 -0.05 0.56 -6.76
C ASP A 24 0.41 -0.81 -7.28
N SER A 25 -0.35 -1.86 -6.93
CA SER A 25 -0.03 -3.24 -7.33
C SER A 25 -0.03 -3.44 -8.85
N PHE A 26 -0.65 -2.52 -9.61
CA PHE A 26 -0.68 -2.51 -11.06
C PHE A 26 0.57 -1.85 -11.66
N GLY A 27 1.34 -1.13 -10.83
CA GLY A 27 2.64 -0.56 -11.16
C GLY A 27 2.56 0.71 -11.99
N ASP A 28 1.39 1.33 -12.10
CA ASP A 28 1.15 2.45 -13.01
C ASP A 28 1.02 3.78 -12.29
N ARG A 29 0.81 3.76 -10.97
CA ARG A 29 0.54 4.98 -10.19
C ARG A 29 1.40 5.08 -8.96
N CYS A 30 2.12 6.19 -8.85
CA CYS A 30 2.79 6.59 -7.62
C CYS A 30 1.80 7.33 -6.71
N TYR A 31 1.88 7.09 -5.40
CA TYR A 31 1.09 7.80 -4.40
C TYR A 31 1.87 7.99 -3.09
N ILE A 32 1.41 8.94 -2.28
CA ILE A 32 1.88 9.15 -0.90
C ILE A 32 0.77 8.71 0.06
N SER A 33 1.19 8.17 1.22
CA SER A 33 0.27 7.75 2.28
C SER A 33 -0.53 8.95 2.84
N GLY A 34 -1.74 8.70 3.34
CA GLY A 34 -2.51 9.76 4.01
C GLY A 34 -1.80 10.31 5.27
N GLN A 35 -1.00 9.48 5.93
CA GLN A 35 -0.21 9.85 7.09
C GLN A 35 0.88 10.88 6.75
N ALA A 36 1.66 10.64 5.70
CA ALA A 36 2.70 11.59 5.27
C ALA A 36 2.11 12.94 4.85
N ILE A 37 0.94 12.94 4.20
CA ILE A 37 0.21 14.18 3.88
C ILE A 37 -0.22 14.91 5.15
N THR A 38 -0.74 14.19 6.14
CA THR A 38 -1.12 14.74 7.46
C THR A 38 0.07 15.35 8.19
N GLU A 39 1.23 14.68 8.15
CA GLU A 39 2.47 15.18 8.76
C GLU A 39 2.95 16.47 8.07
N ARG A 40 2.91 16.53 6.74
CA ARG A 40 3.23 17.77 6.00
C ARG A 40 2.27 18.90 6.37
N LEU A 41 0.98 18.64 6.47
CA LEU A 41 -0.01 19.65 6.86
C LEU A 41 0.24 20.15 8.29
N ASN A 42 0.57 19.26 9.22
CA ASN A 42 0.95 19.62 10.58
C ASN A 42 2.25 20.43 10.63
N GLU A 43 3.25 20.08 9.83
CA GLU A 43 4.53 20.81 9.74
C GLU A 43 4.32 22.23 9.19
N VAL A 44 3.46 22.37 8.18
CA VAL A 44 3.32 23.64 7.45
C VAL A 44 2.31 24.58 8.10
N PHE A 45 1.11 24.09 8.42
CA PHE A 45 0.04 24.88 9.03
C PHE A 45 0.09 24.89 10.56
N GLY A 46 0.62 23.83 11.17
CA GLY A 46 0.49 23.60 12.61
C GLY A 46 -0.77 22.81 12.96
N VAL A 47 -0.68 22.04 14.05
CA VAL A 47 -1.82 21.28 14.60
C VAL A 47 -2.92 22.25 15.02
N GLY A 48 -4.16 21.99 14.59
CA GLY A 48 -5.32 22.83 14.89
C GLY A 48 -5.61 23.94 13.87
N TYR A 49 -4.70 24.19 12.91
CA TYR A 49 -4.88 25.19 11.85
C TYR A 49 -5.37 24.59 10.52
N TRP A 50 -5.76 23.33 10.53
CA TRP A 50 -6.39 22.64 9.41
C TRP A 50 -7.29 21.51 9.93
N ARG A 51 -8.26 21.12 9.12
CA ARG A 51 -9.19 20.03 9.39
C ARG A 51 -9.78 19.47 8.10
N TYR A 52 -10.31 18.26 8.17
CA TYR A 52 -11.11 17.69 7.10
C TYR A 52 -12.23 16.83 7.66
N GLU A 53 -13.32 16.71 6.89
CA GLU A 53 -14.46 15.88 7.24
C GLU A 53 -15.07 15.24 5.99
N GLY A 54 -15.47 13.98 6.11
CA GLY A 54 -16.31 13.32 5.12
C GLY A 54 -17.74 13.84 5.24
N LEU A 55 -18.32 14.32 4.14
CA LEU A 55 -19.71 14.76 4.09
C LEU A 55 -20.61 13.53 3.92
N TYR A 56 -20.89 12.81 5.01
CA TYR A 56 -21.60 11.51 4.98
C TYR A 56 -22.95 11.55 4.25
N GLY A 57 -23.67 12.69 4.26
CA GLY A 57 -24.91 12.87 3.48
C GLY A 57 -24.72 12.80 1.95
N THR A 58 -23.47 12.77 1.47
CA THR A 58 -23.09 12.69 0.05
C THR A 58 -22.56 11.31 -0.33
N GLU A 59 -22.46 10.40 0.64
CA GLU A 59 -21.93 9.06 0.44
C GLU A 59 -22.81 8.26 -0.53
N LYS A 60 -22.17 7.67 -1.54
CA LYS A 60 -22.80 6.81 -2.53
C LYS A 60 -21.97 5.56 -2.76
N ILE A 61 -22.62 4.42 -2.64
CA ILE A 61 -22.10 3.15 -3.13
C ILE A 61 -22.53 2.99 -4.58
N VAL A 62 -21.56 3.06 -5.48
CA VAL A 62 -21.78 2.90 -6.92
C VAL A 62 -21.36 1.48 -7.30
N GLN A 63 -22.33 0.68 -7.76
CA GLN A 63 -22.08 -0.65 -8.30
C GLN A 63 -22.10 -0.58 -9.83
N GLU A 64 -21.07 -1.10 -10.49
CA GLU A 64 -21.13 -1.31 -11.94
C GLU A 64 -22.15 -2.40 -12.28
N PRO A 65 -22.75 -2.39 -13.49
CA PRO A 65 -23.75 -3.38 -13.92
C PRO A 65 -23.27 -4.84 -13.81
N SER A 66 -21.94 -5.06 -13.85
CA SER A 66 -21.31 -6.36 -13.69
C SER A 66 -21.24 -6.85 -12.24
N GLY A 67 -21.51 -5.98 -11.26
CA GLY A 67 -21.35 -6.22 -9.82
C GLY A 67 -19.90 -6.32 -9.33
N LYS A 68 -18.90 -6.26 -10.23
CA LYS A 68 -17.49 -6.54 -9.90
C LYS A 68 -16.71 -5.34 -9.35
N ASN A 69 -17.20 -4.12 -9.58
CA ASN A 69 -16.49 -2.88 -9.27
C ASN A 69 -17.33 -1.96 -8.39
N THR A 70 -17.74 -2.45 -7.22
CA THR A 70 -18.38 -1.62 -6.21
C THR A 70 -17.40 -0.57 -5.69
N ARG A 71 -17.82 0.69 -5.67
CA ARG A 71 -17.02 1.82 -5.19
C ARG A 71 -17.80 2.68 -4.21
N VAL A 72 -17.14 3.11 -3.15
CA VAL A 72 -17.63 4.22 -2.32
C VAL A 72 -17.16 5.52 -2.94
N LYS A 73 -18.07 6.51 -3.01
CA LYS A 73 -17.79 7.89 -3.37
C LYS A 73 -18.37 8.81 -2.30
N ILE A 74 -17.60 9.81 -1.88
CA ILE A 74 -18.01 10.77 -0.85
C ILE A 74 -17.35 12.12 -1.13
N TYR A 75 -18.04 13.23 -0.88
CA TYR A 75 -17.41 14.54 -0.87
C TYR A 75 -16.69 14.76 0.46
N VAL A 76 -15.49 15.34 0.39
CA VAL A 76 -14.66 15.64 1.55
C VAL A 76 -14.46 17.14 1.60
N GLN A 77 -14.82 17.73 2.74
CA GLN A 77 -14.54 19.12 3.03
C GLN A 77 -13.18 19.21 3.72
N PHE A 78 -12.31 20.07 3.23
CA PHE A 78 -11.01 20.38 3.80
C PHE A 78 -10.95 21.87 4.10
N SER A 79 -10.60 22.24 5.33
CA SER A 79 -10.45 23.64 5.72
C SER A 79 -9.09 23.88 6.34
N PHE A 80 -8.50 25.04 6.05
CA PHE A 80 -7.27 25.51 6.70
C PHE A 80 -7.36 26.99 7.02
N TYR A 81 -6.67 27.42 8.06
CA TYR A 81 -6.64 28.83 8.45
C TYR A 81 -5.56 29.56 7.67
N ASN A 82 -5.94 30.59 6.92
CA ASN A 82 -5.01 31.49 6.27
C ASN A 82 -4.69 32.65 7.22
N ALA A 83 -3.45 32.69 7.72
CA ALA A 83 -3.01 33.70 8.69
C ALA A 83 -2.93 35.12 8.10
N GLU A 84 -2.68 35.25 6.78
CA GLU A 84 -2.60 36.54 6.10
C GLU A 84 -4.00 37.16 5.95
N LEU A 85 -4.97 36.35 5.51
CA LEU A 85 -6.37 36.76 5.33
C LEU A 85 -7.19 36.72 6.64
N LYS A 86 -6.64 36.10 7.69
CA LYS A 86 -7.28 35.86 8.98
C LYS A 86 -8.61 35.09 8.90
N GLU A 87 -8.72 34.19 7.93
CA GLU A 87 -9.96 33.46 7.65
C GLU A 87 -9.72 31.96 7.42
N TRP A 88 -10.79 31.17 7.53
CA TRP A 88 -10.79 29.76 7.15
C TRP A 88 -11.12 29.63 5.68
N ILE A 89 -10.19 29.07 4.90
CA ILE A 89 -10.43 28.71 3.51
C ILE A 89 -10.90 27.25 3.47
N THR A 90 -11.95 26.98 2.68
CA THR A 90 -12.54 25.65 2.55
C THR A 90 -12.54 25.19 1.10
N LEU A 91 -12.11 23.95 0.89
CA LEU A 91 -12.11 23.24 -0.39
C LEU A 91 -12.96 21.98 -0.25
N ILE A 92 -13.64 21.61 -1.34
CA ILE A 92 -14.39 20.35 -1.41
C ILE A 92 -13.91 19.57 -2.62
N ASP A 93 -13.61 18.28 -2.42
CA ASP A 93 -13.28 17.37 -3.51
C ASP A 93 -13.90 15.98 -3.27
N ALA A 94 -13.97 15.17 -4.32
CA ALA A 94 -14.54 13.83 -4.28
C ALA A 94 -13.48 12.78 -3.95
N GLY A 95 -13.70 12.05 -2.88
CA GLY A 95 -12.99 10.84 -2.53
C GLY A 95 -13.61 9.60 -3.15
N SER A 96 -12.81 8.61 -3.53
CA SER A 96 -13.32 7.31 -3.98
C SER A 96 -12.41 6.15 -3.62
N GLU A 97 -13.00 5.04 -3.17
CA GLU A 97 -12.30 3.77 -2.96
C GLU A 97 -13.09 2.60 -3.55
N GLN A 98 -12.38 1.60 -4.06
CA GLN A 98 -12.98 0.34 -4.48
C GLN A 98 -13.20 -0.58 -3.27
N VAL A 99 -14.42 -1.10 -3.14
CA VAL A 99 -14.74 -2.13 -2.15
C VAL A 99 -14.13 -3.45 -2.62
N LYS A 100 -13.01 -3.85 -2.03
CA LYS A 100 -12.29 -5.08 -2.39
C LYS A 100 -12.97 -6.30 -1.75
N PRO A 101 -12.84 -7.51 -2.31
CA PRO A 101 -13.34 -8.73 -1.67
C PRO A 101 -12.78 -8.88 -0.24
N GLY A 102 -13.67 -9.01 0.75
CA GLY A 102 -13.31 -9.10 2.17
C GLY A 102 -13.06 -7.76 2.86
N MET A 103 -13.22 -6.63 2.17
CA MET A 103 -13.14 -5.29 2.76
C MET A 103 -14.50 -4.87 3.30
N ASN A 104 -14.54 -4.36 4.53
CA ASN A 104 -15.76 -3.76 5.07
C ASN A 104 -16.04 -2.40 4.40
N GLU A 105 -17.31 -2.08 4.19
CA GLU A 105 -17.73 -0.82 3.59
C GLU A 105 -17.16 0.39 4.35
N GLY A 106 -17.20 0.37 5.68
CA GLY A 106 -16.64 1.45 6.50
C GLY A 106 -15.13 1.68 6.30
N ASP A 107 -14.37 0.65 5.93
CA ASP A 107 -12.95 0.82 5.58
C ASP A 107 -12.80 1.47 4.20
N ALA A 108 -13.71 1.17 3.27
CA ALA A 108 -13.75 1.81 1.97
C ALA A 108 -14.17 3.29 2.11
N THR A 109 -15.13 3.60 2.98
CA THR A 109 -15.53 4.98 3.30
C THR A 109 -14.36 5.77 3.89
N LYS A 110 -13.63 5.23 4.88
CA LYS A 110 -12.43 5.88 5.43
C LYS A 110 -11.35 6.13 4.37
N SER A 111 -11.15 5.17 3.48
CA SER A 111 -10.17 5.28 2.39
C SER A 111 -10.60 6.35 1.37
N ALA A 112 -11.89 6.40 1.03
CA ALA A 112 -12.46 7.43 0.18
C ALA A 112 -12.32 8.83 0.82
N ILE A 113 -12.60 8.97 2.12
CA ILE A 113 -12.38 10.25 2.84
C ILE A 113 -10.91 10.67 2.76
N THR A 114 -9.99 9.73 2.95
CA THR A 114 -8.55 9.99 2.85
C THR A 114 -8.16 10.42 1.43
N ASP A 115 -8.70 9.77 0.39
CA ASP A 115 -8.48 10.14 -1.00
C ASP A 115 -8.97 11.58 -1.30
N GLY A 116 -10.17 11.94 -0.85
CA GLY A 116 -10.70 13.30 -1.01
C GLY A 116 -9.86 14.35 -0.27
N MET A 117 -9.40 14.04 0.95
CA MET A 117 -8.48 14.90 1.70
C MET A 117 -7.17 15.13 0.93
N LYS A 118 -6.55 14.06 0.40
CA LYS A 118 -5.32 14.18 -0.39
C LYS A 118 -5.50 15.03 -1.65
N LYS A 119 -6.63 14.89 -2.34
CA LYS A 119 -6.97 15.73 -3.50
C LYS A 119 -7.11 17.20 -3.11
N CYS A 120 -7.83 17.52 -2.04
CA CYS A 120 -7.90 18.88 -1.50
C CYS A 120 -6.51 19.43 -1.16
N ALA A 121 -5.68 18.65 -0.46
CA ALA A 121 -4.33 19.04 -0.08
C ALA A 121 -3.44 19.29 -1.31
N SER A 122 -3.62 18.54 -2.41
CA SER A 122 -2.88 18.76 -3.65
C SER A 122 -3.17 20.10 -4.32
N ARG A 123 -4.40 20.62 -4.19
CA ARG A 123 -4.79 21.93 -4.76
C ARG A 123 -4.08 23.10 -4.09
N ILE A 124 -3.67 22.95 -2.83
CA ILE A 124 -2.89 23.95 -2.10
C ILE A 124 -1.37 23.71 -2.17
N GLY A 125 -0.94 22.69 -2.92
CA GLY A 125 0.46 22.40 -3.19
C GLY A 125 0.97 21.09 -2.59
N VAL A 126 0.28 20.45 -1.65
CA VAL A 126 0.81 19.24 -1.00
C VAL A 126 0.87 18.07 -1.98
N ALA A 127 2.07 17.56 -2.27
CA ALA A 127 2.27 16.50 -3.26
C ALA A 127 1.71 16.86 -4.66
N SER A 128 1.61 18.14 -5.01
CA SER A 128 0.95 18.56 -6.26
C SER A 128 1.64 18.01 -7.50
N ASP A 129 2.97 17.83 -7.44
CA ASP A 129 3.76 17.30 -8.55
C ASP A 129 3.51 15.81 -8.83
N LEU A 130 2.97 15.04 -7.86
CA LEU A 130 2.45 13.70 -8.11
C LEU A 130 1.18 13.74 -8.96
N TYR A 131 0.26 14.65 -8.65
CA TYR A 131 -1.00 14.80 -9.39
C TYR A 131 -0.80 15.40 -10.79
N LYS A 132 0.29 16.14 -11.00
CA LYS A 132 0.71 16.60 -12.34
C LYS A 132 1.38 15.51 -13.18
N GLY A 133 1.65 14.33 -12.60
CA GLY A 133 2.38 13.25 -13.29
C GLY A 133 3.87 13.54 -13.50
N ILE A 134 4.42 14.52 -12.77
CA ILE A 134 5.84 14.88 -12.84
C ILE A 134 6.68 13.82 -12.09
N ILE A 135 6.17 13.36 -10.94
CA ILE A 135 6.78 12.26 -10.19
C ILE A 135 6.16 10.95 -10.66
N THR A 136 7.00 10.02 -11.12
CA THR A 136 6.56 8.77 -11.74
C THR A 136 7.29 7.56 -11.16
N TRP A 137 6.75 6.37 -11.41
CA TRP A 137 7.41 5.11 -11.08
C TRP A 137 8.01 4.50 -12.34
N ASP A 138 9.33 4.27 -12.33
CA ASP A 138 10.01 3.47 -13.34
C ASP A 138 9.91 1.99 -12.98
N ARG A 139 9.03 1.28 -13.70
CA ARG A 139 8.83 -0.16 -13.51
C ARG A 139 10.06 -1.00 -13.85
N GLN A 140 10.90 -0.58 -14.81
CA GLN A 140 12.09 -1.34 -15.21
C GLN A 140 13.18 -1.22 -14.15
N ARG A 141 13.36 -0.01 -13.60
CA ARG A 141 14.37 0.27 -12.57
C ARG A 141 13.88 0.01 -11.15
N GLN A 142 12.57 -0.21 -10.98
CA GLN A 142 11.91 -0.24 -9.68
C GLN A 142 12.27 0.99 -8.84
N ALA A 143 12.20 2.17 -9.46
CA ALA A 143 12.64 3.42 -8.86
C ALA A 143 11.59 4.53 -9.02
N ILE A 144 11.58 5.47 -8.08
CA ILE A 144 10.77 6.69 -8.18
C ILE A 144 11.58 7.73 -8.95
N ASN A 145 11.03 8.21 -10.05
CA ASN A 145 11.60 9.32 -10.80
C ASN A 145 11.05 10.64 -10.22
N VAL A 146 11.95 11.45 -9.69
CA VAL A 146 11.66 12.80 -9.20
C VAL A 146 12.31 13.85 -10.13
N PRO A 147 11.83 15.10 -10.14
CA PRO A 147 12.47 16.18 -10.90
C PRO A 147 13.91 16.46 -10.47
N ASP A 148 14.76 16.82 -11.43
CA ASP A 148 16.16 17.19 -11.17
C ASP A 148 16.31 18.31 -10.13
N HIS A 149 15.39 19.27 -10.12
CA HIS A 149 15.43 20.38 -9.16
C HIS A 149 15.19 19.95 -7.70
N TYR A 150 14.76 18.72 -7.44
CA TYR A 150 14.66 18.18 -6.08
C TYR A 150 15.99 17.63 -5.55
N GLN A 151 16.98 17.39 -6.41
CA GLN A 151 18.25 16.77 -6.00
C GLN A 151 18.95 17.55 -4.88
N HIS A 152 19.01 18.88 -4.99
CA HIS A 152 19.56 19.74 -3.94
C HIS A 152 18.78 19.61 -2.63
N TYR A 153 17.44 19.57 -2.68
CA TYR A 153 16.62 19.42 -1.49
C TYR A 153 16.86 18.07 -0.80
N TYR A 154 16.96 16.98 -1.58
CA TYR A 154 17.24 15.64 -1.06
C TYR A 154 18.63 15.56 -0.41
N GLN A 155 19.65 16.18 -1.02
CA GLN A 155 20.99 16.29 -0.46
C GLN A 155 20.98 17.05 0.87
N ASP A 156 20.33 18.22 0.92
CA ASP A 156 20.24 19.05 2.12
C ASP A 156 19.53 18.34 3.28
N LYS A 157 18.53 17.50 2.97
CA LYS A 157 17.79 16.70 3.96
C LYS A 157 18.48 15.38 4.33
N GLY A 158 19.56 15.00 3.65
CA GLY A 158 20.19 13.68 3.82
C GLY A 158 19.29 12.52 3.43
N TRP A 159 18.31 12.76 2.55
CA TRP A 159 17.37 11.76 2.05
C TRP A 159 17.97 11.08 0.83
N ILE A 160 18.82 10.08 1.08
CA ILE A 160 19.53 9.33 0.06
C ILE A 160 18.53 8.39 -0.65
N GLU A 161 18.59 8.32 -1.98
CA GLU A 161 17.87 7.30 -2.73
C GLU A 161 18.24 5.90 -2.22
N PRO A 162 17.27 4.98 -2.08
CA PRO A 162 17.61 3.58 -1.85
C PRO A 162 18.48 3.13 -3.01
N ILE A 163 19.76 2.84 -2.75
CA ILE A 163 20.67 2.30 -3.77
C ILE A 163 19.99 1.03 -4.31
N PRO A 164 19.64 0.98 -5.61
CA PRO A 164 19.04 -0.22 -6.17
C PRO A 164 20.00 -1.38 -5.92
N PRO A 165 19.51 -2.56 -5.49
CA PRO A 165 20.39 -3.68 -5.19
C PRO A 165 21.21 -3.99 -6.44
N SER A 166 22.50 -3.67 -6.39
CA SER A 166 23.45 -4.01 -7.43
C SER A 166 23.41 -5.53 -7.62
N THR A 167 23.16 -5.96 -8.85
CA THR A 167 23.23 -7.36 -9.26
C THR A 167 24.69 -7.84 -9.19
N SER A 168 25.20 -8.11 -7.99
CA SER A 168 26.40 -8.91 -7.76
C SER A 168 26.50 -9.41 -6.31
N THR A 169 26.33 -10.73 -6.19
CA THR A 169 27.06 -11.67 -5.32
C THR A 169 27.02 -11.57 -3.78
N THR A 170 26.48 -12.66 -3.21
CA THR A 170 26.84 -13.37 -1.97
C THR A 170 26.49 -12.79 -0.58
N ASN A 171 25.44 -13.41 -0.03
CA ASN A 171 25.31 -14.03 1.30
C ASN A 171 25.49 -13.22 2.60
N ASN A 172 24.48 -13.46 3.45
CA ASN A 172 24.48 -13.48 4.92
C ASN A 172 24.33 -12.15 5.68
N ARG A 173 23.10 -11.63 5.75
CA ARG A 173 22.57 -11.06 7.02
C ARG A 173 21.06 -10.69 6.97
N THR A 174 20.16 -11.64 7.20
CA THR A 174 18.74 -11.32 7.50
C THR A 174 18.05 -12.46 8.26
N THR A 175 18.17 -12.50 9.59
CA THR A 175 17.43 -13.45 10.45
C THR A 175 16.33 -12.83 11.32
N LYS A 176 16.00 -11.53 11.19
CA LYS A 176 15.01 -10.92 12.12
C LYS A 176 13.91 -10.03 11.56
N LYS A 177 13.85 -9.76 10.25
CA LYS A 177 12.81 -8.86 9.68
C LYS A 177 11.71 -9.55 8.86
N THR A 178 11.78 -10.86 8.67
CA THR A 178 10.86 -11.63 7.80
C THR A 178 9.62 -12.16 8.53
N TYR A 179 9.55 -12.08 9.86
CA TYR A 179 8.48 -12.75 10.62
C TYR A 179 7.12 -12.00 10.59
N LEU A 180 7.11 -10.69 10.28
CA LEU A 180 5.87 -9.90 10.31
C LEU A 180 5.18 -9.76 8.93
N THR A 181 5.94 -9.88 7.83
CA THR A 181 5.38 -9.69 6.47
C THR A 181 4.90 -10.97 5.80
N ASP A 182 5.29 -12.15 6.29
CA ASP A 182 4.81 -13.44 5.75
C ASP A 182 3.42 -13.83 6.27
N LYS A 183 2.91 -13.20 7.34
CA LYS A 183 1.56 -13.47 7.86
C LYS A 183 0.43 -12.76 7.12
N LEU A 184 0.72 -11.80 6.23
CA LEU A 184 -0.29 -10.96 5.56
C LEU A 184 -0.39 -11.16 4.03
N LYS A 185 0.32 -12.15 3.46
CA LYS A 185 0.30 -12.45 2.01
C LYS A 185 -0.08 -13.90 1.65
N SER A 186 -0.81 -14.63 2.50
CA SER A 186 -1.30 -15.97 2.12
C SER A 186 -2.67 -15.92 1.44
N LYS A 187 -2.78 -15.23 0.31
CA LYS A 187 -3.64 -15.77 -0.76
C LYS A 187 -2.91 -17.02 -1.25
N GLY A 188 -3.23 -18.16 -0.65
CA GLY A 188 -2.65 -19.44 -1.05
C GLY A 188 -2.79 -19.56 -2.56
N THR A 189 -1.67 -19.78 -3.25
CA THR A 189 -1.71 -20.17 -4.65
C THR A 189 -2.62 -21.38 -4.78
N THR A 190 -3.26 -21.58 -5.94
CA THR A 190 -4.13 -22.73 -6.18
C THR A 190 -3.48 -24.05 -5.74
N THR A 191 -2.17 -24.17 -5.97
CA THR A 191 -1.32 -25.28 -5.53
C THR A 191 -1.23 -25.43 -4.01
N GLN A 192 -1.07 -24.32 -3.26
CA GLN A 192 -1.00 -24.35 -1.79
C GLN A 192 -2.34 -24.76 -1.17
N ASN A 193 -3.47 -24.33 -1.75
CA ASN A 193 -4.79 -24.75 -1.29
C ASN A 193 -5.02 -26.24 -1.56
N GLN A 194 -4.53 -26.76 -2.69
CA GLN A 194 -4.60 -28.17 -3.02
C GLN A 194 -3.77 -29.04 -2.06
N ILE A 195 -2.56 -28.60 -1.71
CA ILE A 195 -1.72 -29.29 -0.71
C ILE A 195 -2.41 -29.32 0.66
N LYS A 196 -3.00 -28.20 1.11
CA LYS A 196 -3.77 -28.12 2.36
C LYS A 196 -4.93 -29.10 2.39
N ALA A 197 -5.73 -29.14 1.32
CA ALA A 197 -6.87 -30.04 1.21
C ALA A 197 -6.45 -31.52 1.28
N LEU A 198 -5.42 -31.91 0.53
CA LEU A 198 -4.92 -33.29 0.51
C LEU A 198 -4.32 -33.71 1.86
N TRP A 199 -3.61 -32.80 2.53
CA TRP A 199 -3.07 -33.06 3.86
C TRP A 199 -4.18 -33.25 4.89
N GLN A 200 -5.17 -32.36 4.88
CA GLN A 200 -6.29 -32.42 5.82
C GLN A 200 -7.08 -33.73 5.66
N GLU A 201 -7.26 -34.21 4.42
CA GLU A 201 -7.89 -35.50 4.17
C GLU A 201 -7.03 -36.68 4.70
N LEU A 202 -5.71 -36.59 4.55
CA LEU A 202 -4.79 -37.66 4.96
C LEU A 202 -4.64 -37.73 6.48
N ALA A 203 -4.41 -36.59 7.13
CA ALA A 203 -4.05 -36.47 8.54
C ALA A 203 -5.25 -36.16 9.46
N GLY A 204 -6.40 -35.74 8.91
CA GLY A 204 -7.59 -35.35 9.68
C GLY A 204 -7.53 -33.94 10.28
N SER A 205 -6.36 -33.31 10.35
CA SER A 205 -6.17 -31.90 10.72
C SER A 205 -5.06 -31.25 9.88
N LEU A 206 -4.90 -29.94 10.01
CA LEU A 206 -3.81 -29.18 9.38
C LEU A 206 -2.56 -29.10 10.26
N ASP A 207 -2.57 -29.73 11.45
CA ASP A 207 -1.45 -29.69 12.36
C ASP A 207 -0.22 -30.39 11.75
N GLY A 208 0.95 -29.78 11.92
CA GLY A 208 2.21 -30.29 11.37
C GLY A 208 2.40 -30.13 9.86
N LEU A 209 1.41 -29.58 9.13
CA LEU A 209 1.54 -29.36 7.68
C LEU A 209 2.71 -28.42 7.35
N ASP A 210 2.83 -27.29 8.05
CA ASP A 210 3.86 -26.29 7.75
C ASP A 210 5.27 -26.84 7.99
N GLU A 211 5.48 -27.57 9.08
CA GLU A 211 6.75 -28.23 9.40
C GLU A 211 7.11 -29.31 8.37
N TRP A 212 6.13 -30.12 7.99
CA TRP A 212 6.31 -31.16 6.98
C TRP A 212 6.59 -30.58 5.59
N HIS A 213 5.85 -29.55 5.18
CA HIS A 213 6.06 -28.87 3.89
C HIS A 213 7.42 -28.17 3.84
N ALA A 214 7.83 -27.52 4.93
CA ALA A 214 9.17 -26.95 5.06
C ALA A 214 10.27 -28.01 4.92
N LYS A 215 10.11 -29.18 5.57
CA LYS A 215 11.04 -30.30 5.44
C LYS A 215 11.11 -30.81 4.00
N LYS A 216 9.98 -30.95 3.31
CA LYS A 216 9.94 -31.39 1.90
C LYS A 216 10.61 -30.39 0.96
N ARG A 217 10.49 -29.08 1.23
CA ARG A 217 11.22 -28.05 0.47
C ARG A 217 12.73 -28.10 0.72
N GLN A 218 13.18 -28.40 1.94
CA GLN A 218 14.61 -28.62 2.23
C GLN A 218 15.17 -29.83 1.47
N GLU A 219 14.37 -30.87 1.29
CA GLU A 219 14.67 -32.04 0.45
C GLU A 219 14.62 -31.74 -1.06
N ARG A 220 14.42 -30.48 -1.47
CA ARG A 220 14.29 -30.02 -2.87
C ARG A 220 13.13 -30.68 -3.62
N VAL A 221 12.08 -31.09 -2.91
CA VAL A 221 10.85 -31.63 -3.52
C VAL A 221 9.97 -30.47 -3.98
N SER A 222 9.53 -30.49 -5.23
CA SER A 222 8.63 -29.47 -5.78
C SER A 222 7.20 -29.62 -5.27
N ASP A 223 6.41 -28.53 -5.30
CA ASP A 223 5.01 -28.56 -4.86
C ASP A 223 4.16 -29.60 -5.65
N GLN A 224 4.45 -29.80 -6.95
CA GLN A 224 3.78 -30.84 -7.74
C GLN A 224 4.14 -32.26 -7.28
N GLN A 225 5.41 -32.49 -6.91
CA GLN A 225 5.84 -33.78 -6.36
C GLN A 225 5.23 -34.03 -4.97
N ILE A 226 5.07 -32.98 -4.17
CA ILE A 226 4.37 -33.04 -2.87
C ILE A 226 2.91 -33.48 -3.07
N ILE A 227 2.19 -32.88 -4.02
CA ILE A 227 0.81 -33.26 -4.37
C ILE A 227 0.72 -34.73 -4.77
N ASN A 228 1.61 -35.19 -5.65
CA ASN A 228 1.63 -36.59 -6.10
C ASN A 228 1.90 -37.56 -4.94
N LEU A 229 2.78 -37.19 -4.01
CA LEU A 229 3.10 -38.00 -2.83
C LEU A 229 1.91 -38.11 -1.87
N LEU A 230 1.16 -37.02 -1.65
CA LEU A 230 -0.04 -37.03 -0.82
C LEU A 230 -1.17 -37.87 -1.45
N HIS A 231 -1.38 -37.76 -2.76
CA HIS A 231 -2.34 -38.61 -3.47
C HIS A 231 -2.01 -40.10 -3.33
N LYS A 232 -0.73 -40.47 -3.50
CA LYS A 232 -0.30 -41.86 -3.32
C LYS A 232 -0.62 -42.37 -1.92
N LYS A 233 -0.29 -41.59 -0.88
CA LYS A 233 -0.59 -41.96 0.51
C LYS A 233 -2.08 -42.09 0.81
N LEU A 234 -2.90 -41.22 0.23
CA LEU A 234 -4.36 -41.29 0.35
C LEU A 234 -4.91 -42.55 -0.31
N GLN A 235 -4.41 -42.91 -1.48
CA GLN A 235 -4.79 -44.14 -2.17
C GLN A 235 -4.42 -45.37 -1.33
N ASP A 236 -3.19 -45.42 -0.79
CA ASP A 236 -2.73 -46.51 0.07
C ASP A 236 -3.62 -46.64 1.34
N LYS A 237 -3.96 -45.51 1.97
CA LYS A 237 -4.87 -45.46 3.15
C LYS A 237 -6.26 -46.00 2.82
N ARG A 238 -6.81 -45.65 1.66
CA ARG A 238 -8.13 -46.12 1.21
C ARG A 238 -8.12 -47.62 0.89
N SER A 239 -7.07 -48.11 0.23
CA SER A 239 -6.92 -49.54 -0.08
C SER A 239 -6.79 -50.40 1.19
N CYS A 240 -6.15 -49.89 2.24
CA CYS A 240 -6.06 -50.59 3.53
C CYS A 240 -7.36 -50.54 4.35
N ALA A 241 -8.25 -49.58 4.11
CA ALA A 241 -9.53 -49.47 4.82
C ALA A 241 -10.64 -50.34 4.21
N THR A 242 -10.42 -50.86 2.99
CA THR A 242 -11.36 -51.72 2.26
C THR A 242 -10.99 -53.20 2.28
N ALA A 243 -9.89 -53.57 2.96
CA ALA A 243 -9.42 -54.94 3.17
C ALA A 243 -9.69 -55.36 4.61
#